data_AF-A0A0A1VKM7-F1
#
_entry.id   AF-A0A0A1VKM7-F1
#
_cell.length_a   1.000
_cell.length_b   1.000
_cell.length_c   1.000
_cell.angle_alpha   90.00
_cell.angle_beta   90.00
_cell.angle_gamma   90.00
#
_symmetry.space_group_name_H-M   'P 1'
#
loop_
_entity.id
_entity.type
_entity.pdbx_description
1 polymer ?
#
loop_
_entity_poly.entity_id
_entity_poly.type
_entity_poly.pdbx_seq_one_letter_code
_entity_poly.pdbx_strand_id
1 'polypeptide(L)'
;MLYNALKLAHVLSITVWIGGMAFAHFFLRPAVQELEPPQRVRLMHGVLRRFFAAVAVAVVVALSTGLGMIGTVSVLSEGAFSMPRDWSIMATLGVVMMGIFAYLYFAPFTRLEHAVAAADWPRGGQALARIRAGVGVNLAIGTVIVVVTLLM
;
A
#
# COMPACT_ATOMS: atom_id res chain seq x y z
N MET A 1 -18.21 -13.91 16.16
CA MET A 1 -18.42 -12.56 15.60
C MET A 1 -17.12 -11.77 15.45
N LEU A 2 -16.27 -11.68 16.48
CA LEU A 2 -15.01 -10.93 16.43
C LEU A 2 -14.08 -11.32 15.26
N TYR A 3 -13.81 -12.62 15.07
CA TYR A 3 -12.95 -13.10 13.98
C TYR A 3 -13.42 -12.62 12.59
N ASN A 4 -14.74 -12.72 12.33
CA ASN A 4 -15.31 -12.26 11.07
C ASN A 4 -15.18 -10.74 10.89
N ALA A 5 -15.32 -9.97 11.97
CA ALA A 5 -15.12 -8.52 11.94
C ALA A 5 -13.66 -8.16 11.64
N LEU A 6 -12.69 -8.87 12.26
CA LEU A 6 -11.26 -8.69 11.97
C LEU A 6 -10.96 -9.03 10.50
N LYS A 7 -11.48 -10.16 10.00
CA LYS A 7 -11.32 -10.56 8.60
C LYS A 7 -11.89 -9.52 7.63
N LEU A 8 -13.09 -9.00 7.92
CA LEU A 8 -13.73 -7.96 7.11
C LEU A 8 -12.87 -6.69 7.08
N ALA A 9 -12.45 -6.19 8.24
CA ALA A 9 -11.61 -5.00 8.33
C ALA A 9 -10.27 -5.19 7.62
N HIS A 10 -9.65 -6.36 7.76
CA HIS A 10 -8.44 -6.74 7.04
C HIS A 10 -8.64 -6.65 5.54
N VAL A 11 -9.65 -7.34 4.99
CA VAL A 11 -9.90 -7.37 3.53
C VAL A 11 -10.28 -5.99 2.98
N LEU A 12 -11.06 -5.19 3.72
CA LEU A 12 -11.40 -3.82 3.30
C LEU A 12 -10.14 -2.94 3.23
N SER A 13 -9.24 -3.06 4.20
CA SER A 13 -7.99 -2.30 4.19
C SER A 13 -7.09 -2.65 2.99
N ILE A 14 -6.99 -3.93 2.66
CA ILE A 14 -6.24 -4.42 1.49
C ILE A 14 -6.92 -3.98 0.19
N THR A 15 -8.25 -4.02 0.12
CA THR A 15 -9.02 -3.56 -1.06
C THR A 15 -8.76 -2.08 -1.35
N VAL A 16 -8.80 -1.22 -0.32
CA VAL A 16 -8.51 0.21 -0.47
C VAL A 16 -7.08 0.42 -0.95
N TRP A 17 -6.12 -0.33 -0.39
CA TRP A 17 -4.72 -0.17 -0.70
C TRP A 17 -4.38 -0.64 -2.12
N ILE A 18 -4.66 -1.92 -2.46
CA ILE A 18 -4.39 -2.49 -3.78
C ILE A 18 -5.22 -1.78 -4.85
N GLY A 19 -6.52 -1.58 -4.60
CA GLY A 19 -7.42 -0.89 -5.53
C GLY A 19 -6.98 0.54 -5.82
N GLY A 20 -6.54 1.28 -4.79
CA GLY A 20 -6.01 2.63 -4.97
C GLY A 20 -4.70 2.67 -5.75
N MET A 21 -3.80 1.70 -5.53
CA MET A 21 -2.56 1.59 -6.34
C MET A 21 -2.86 1.26 -7.80
N ALA A 22 -3.80 0.35 -8.07
CA ALA A 22 -4.27 0.02 -9.41
C ALA A 22 -4.91 1.25 -10.09
N PHE A 23 -5.80 1.95 -9.39
CA PHE A 23 -6.41 3.19 -9.86
C PHE A 23 -5.34 4.24 -10.24
N ALA A 24 -4.38 4.47 -9.35
CA ALA A 24 -3.30 5.43 -9.56
C ALA A 24 -2.46 5.09 -10.81
N HIS A 25 -2.16 3.80 -11.03
CA HIS A 25 -1.28 3.38 -12.11
C HIS A 25 -1.97 3.35 -13.48
N PHE A 26 -3.18 2.82 -13.54
CA PHE A 26 -3.86 2.51 -14.80
C PHE A 26 -4.84 3.59 -15.26
N PHE A 27 -5.35 4.43 -14.36
CA PHE A 27 -6.41 5.38 -14.68
C PHE A 27 -5.97 6.83 -14.44
N LEU A 28 -5.51 7.13 -13.22
CA LEU A 28 -5.10 8.49 -12.88
C LEU A 28 -3.86 8.91 -13.67
N ARG A 29 -2.83 8.05 -13.74
CA ARG A 29 -1.57 8.41 -14.40
C ARG A 29 -1.76 8.81 -15.86
N PRO A 30 -2.43 8.02 -16.73
CA PRO A 30 -2.67 8.41 -18.11
C PRO A 30 -3.37 9.77 -18.20
N ALA A 31 -4.43 9.98 -17.43
CA ALA A 31 -5.19 11.23 -17.44
C ALA A 31 -4.33 12.46 -17.07
N VAL A 32 -3.45 12.34 -16.08
CA VAL A 32 -2.59 13.48 -15.68
C VAL A 32 -1.42 13.74 -16.64
N GLN A 33 -1.12 12.86 -17.61
CA GLN A 33 -0.07 13.12 -18.60
C GLN A 33 -0.45 14.23 -19.58
N GLU A 34 -1.74 14.50 -19.77
CA GLU A 34 -2.26 15.57 -20.62
C GLU A 34 -2.00 16.97 -20.03
N LEU A 35 -1.70 17.03 -18.73
CA LEU A 35 -1.42 18.28 -18.02
C LEU A 35 0.02 18.72 -18.18
N GLU A 36 0.23 20.04 -18.20
CA GLU A 36 1.55 20.65 -18.15
C GLU A 36 2.32 20.23 -16.87
N PRO A 37 3.67 20.19 -16.91
CA PRO A 37 4.46 19.71 -15.78
C PRO A 37 4.13 20.35 -14.42
N PRO A 38 3.96 21.68 -14.29
CA PRO A 38 3.63 22.30 -13.00
C PRO A 38 2.27 21.84 -12.44
N GLN A 39 1.26 21.78 -13.31
CA GLN A 39 -0.10 21.37 -12.94
C GLN A 39 -0.15 19.90 -12.55
N ARG A 40 0.49 19.04 -13.36
CA ARG A 40 0.63 17.61 -13.13
C ARG A 40 1.29 17.31 -11.78
N VAL A 41 2.42 17.96 -11.49
CA VAL A 41 3.18 17.71 -10.25
C VAL A 41 2.37 18.15 -9.03
N ARG A 42 1.71 19.33 -9.07
CA ARG A 42 0.85 19.82 -7.98
C ARG A 42 -0.36 18.92 -7.73
N LEU A 43 -1.04 18.50 -8.80
CA LEU A 43 -2.18 17.60 -8.70
C LEU A 43 -1.77 16.26 -8.08
N MET A 44 -0.70 15.65 -8.60
CA MET A 44 -0.20 14.37 -8.09
C MET A 44 0.25 14.47 -6.64
N HIS A 45 0.93 15.55 -6.24
CA HIS A 45 1.25 15.80 -4.84
C HIS A 45 -0.01 15.83 -3.95
N GLY A 46 -1.05 16.56 -4.38
CA GLY A 46 -2.32 16.62 -3.65
C GLY A 46 -3.01 15.26 -3.53
N VAL A 47 -3.01 14.46 -4.60
CA VAL A 47 -3.59 13.11 -4.59
C VAL A 47 -2.78 12.17 -3.70
N LEU A 48 -1.46 12.12 -3.88
CA LEU A 48 -0.56 11.24 -3.14
C LEU A 48 -0.59 11.54 -1.64
N ARG A 49 -0.69 12.81 -1.23
CA ARG A 49 -0.83 13.17 0.19
C ARG A 49 -2.05 12.51 0.84
N ARG A 50 -3.21 12.58 0.18
CA ARG A 50 -4.46 12.00 0.69
C ARG A 50 -4.43 10.47 0.61
N PHE A 51 -3.93 9.94 -0.49
CA PHE A 51 -3.82 8.50 -0.69
C PHE A 51 -2.88 7.86 0.33
N PHE A 52 -1.70 8.45 0.57
CA PHE A 52 -0.73 7.93 1.53
C PHE A 52 -1.24 8.02 2.96
N ALA A 53 -1.99 9.07 3.33
CA ALA A 53 -2.66 9.13 4.63
C ALA A 53 -3.69 7.98 4.79
N ALA A 54 -4.51 7.73 3.77
CA ALA A 54 -5.48 6.62 3.79
C ALA A 54 -4.78 5.25 3.84
N VAL A 55 -3.69 5.07 3.09
CA VAL A 55 -2.89 3.83 3.09
C VAL A 55 -2.21 3.62 4.45
N ALA A 56 -1.71 4.67 5.10
CA ALA A 56 -1.13 4.54 6.44
C ALA A 56 -2.15 3.96 7.44
N VAL A 57 -3.40 4.44 7.39
CA VAL A 57 -4.50 3.87 8.20
C VAL A 57 -4.78 2.43 7.78
N ALA A 58 -4.85 2.13 6.48
CA ALA A 58 -5.08 0.79 5.97
C ALA A 58 -3.99 -0.20 6.41
N VAL A 59 -2.72 0.21 6.42
CA VAL A 59 -1.58 -0.60 6.91
C VAL A 59 -1.76 -0.96 8.39
N VAL A 60 -2.10 0.02 9.24
CA VAL A 60 -2.31 -0.21 10.68
C VAL A 60 -3.49 -1.17 10.90
N VAL A 61 -4.59 -0.97 10.17
CA VAL A 61 -5.76 -1.87 10.23
C VAL A 61 -5.38 -3.27 9.76
N ALA A 62 -4.69 -3.43 8.64
CA ALA A 62 -4.28 -4.72 8.11
C ALA A 62 -3.39 -5.49 9.10
N LEU A 63 -2.40 -4.83 9.70
CA LEU A 63 -1.46 -5.47 10.63
C LEU A 63 -2.14 -5.86 11.95
N SER A 64 -2.89 -4.94 12.56
CA SER A 64 -3.58 -5.21 13.82
C SER A 64 -4.61 -6.34 13.68
N THR A 65 -5.38 -6.33 12.59
CA THR A 65 -6.36 -7.39 12.30
C THR A 65 -5.71 -8.72 11.91
N GLY A 66 -4.64 -8.69 11.12
CA GLY A 66 -3.90 -9.89 10.71
C GLY A 66 -3.24 -10.59 11.91
N LEU A 67 -2.53 -9.84 12.74
CA LEU A 67 -1.95 -10.35 13.99
C LEU A 67 -3.02 -10.82 14.97
N GLY A 68 -4.15 -10.09 15.07
CA GLY A 68 -5.29 -10.50 15.89
C GLY A 68 -5.89 -11.84 15.45
N MET A 69 -6.03 -12.08 14.14
CA MET A 69 -6.51 -13.36 13.61
C MET A 69 -5.52 -14.51 13.89
N ILE A 70 -4.22 -14.31 13.64
CA ILE A 70 -3.18 -15.30 13.95
C ILE A 70 -3.16 -15.61 15.45
N GLY A 71 -3.19 -14.58 16.29
CA GLY A 71 -3.21 -14.70 17.75
C GLY A 71 -4.43 -15.50 18.24
N THR A 72 -5.62 -15.20 17.72
CA THR A 72 -6.85 -15.93 18.07
C THR A 72 -6.73 -17.42 17.75
N VAL A 73 -6.23 -17.77 16.56
CA VAL A 73 -6.08 -19.18 16.15
C VAL A 73 -4.98 -19.87 16.96
N SER A 74 -3.88 -19.18 17.25
CA SER A 74 -2.78 -19.74 18.04
C SER A 74 -3.21 -20.11 19.46
N VAL A 75 -4.00 -19.26 20.13
CA VAL A 75 -4.52 -19.52 21.48
C VAL A 75 -5.49 -20.70 21.48
N LEU A 76 -6.36 -20.81 20.47
CA LEU A 76 -7.34 -21.89 20.34
C LEU A 76 -6.71 -23.24 20.01
N SER A 77 -5.45 -23.28 19.56
CA SER A 77 -4.77 -24.51 19.14
C SER A 77 -4.02 -25.23 20.27
N GLU A 78 -4.08 -24.72 21.52
CA GLU A 78 -3.46 -25.32 22.72
C GLU A 78 -1.97 -25.71 22.55
N GLY A 79 -1.22 -24.93 21.77
CA GLY A 79 0.22 -25.15 21.54
C GLY A 79 0.56 -25.99 20.31
N ALA A 80 -0.44 -26.46 19.55
CA ALA A 80 -0.24 -27.17 18.28
C ALA A 80 -0.24 -26.24 17.05
N PHE A 81 -0.15 -24.92 17.23
CA PHE A 81 -0.17 -23.98 16.11
C PHE A 81 1.08 -24.10 15.23
N SER A 82 0.89 -24.57 14.01
CA SER A 82 1.83 -24.38 12.91
C SER A 82 1.19 -23.42 11.91
N MET A 83 1.86 -22.30 11.62
CA MET A 83 1.32 -21.34 10.67
C MET A 83 1.26 -21.97 9.27
N PRO A 84 0.08 -21.99 8.62
CA PRO A 84 -0.04 -22.44 7.23
C PRO A 84 0.95 -21.71 6.31
N ARG A 85 1.37 -22.38 5.21
CA ARG A 85 2.39 -21.83 4.31
C ARG A 85 1.90 -20.57 3.60
N ASP A 86 0.65 -20.57 3.14
CA ASP A 86 -0.05 -19.45 2.54
C ASP A 86 -0.07 -18.23 3.50
N TRP A 87 -0.33 -18.44 4.80
CA TRP A 87 -0.30 -17.36 5.79
C TRP A 87 1.10 -16.79 6.00
N SER A 88 2.11 -17.66 6.04
CA SER A 88 3.51 -17.25 6.19
C SER A 88 3.99 -16.43 5.00
N ILE A 89 3.63 -16.84 3.77
CA ILE A 89 3.93 -16.09 2.55
C ILE A 89 3.20 -14.75 2.56
N MET A 90 1.89 -14.73 2.83
CA MET A 90 1.08 -13.52 2.92
C MET A 90 1.66 -12.52 3.93
N ALA A 91 1.98 -12.98 5.14
CA ALA A 91 2.53 -12.15 6.20
C ALA A 91 3.90 -11.57 5.81
N THR A 92 4.79 -12.40 5.27
CA THR A 92 6.13 -11.98 4.84
C THR A 92 6.03 -10.91 3.75
N LEU A 93 5.24 -11.17 2.70
CA LEU A 93 5.05 -10.21 1.61
C LEU A 93 4.35 -8.94 2.10
N GLY A 94 3.38 -9.03 3.02
CA GLY A 94 2.72 -7.88 3.62
C GLY A 94 3.69 -6.96 4.38
N VAL A 95 4.64 -7.53 5.13
CA VAL A 95 5.70 -6.77 5.80
C VAL A 95 6.62 -6.08 4.78
N VAL A 96 6.97 -6.76 3.67
CA VAL A 96 7.75 -6.16 2.58
C VAL A 96 6.99 -4.99 1.94
N MET A 97 5.69 -5.15 1.65
CA MET A 97 4.83 -4.09 1.13
C MET A 97 4.79 -2.86 2.05
N MET A 98 4.71 -3.08 3.37
CA MET A 98 4.77 -2.02 4.37
C MET A 98 6.12 -1.32 4.34
N GLY A 99 7.24 -2.05 4.28
CA GLY A 99 8.58 -1.48 4.19
C GLY A 99 8.75 -0.59 2.95
N ILE A 100 8.24 -1.03 1.80
CA ILE A 100 8.21 -0.23 0.57
C ILE A 100 7.37 1.03 0.77
N PHE A 101 6.17 0.91 1.35
CA PHE A 101 5.32 2.07 1.63
C PHE A 101 6.01 3.08 2.56
N ALA A 102 6.63 2.62 3.66
CA ALA A 102 7.35 3.47 4.58
C ALA A 102 8.49 4.22 3.88
N TYR A 103 9.31 3.51 3.07
CA TYR A 103 10.33 4.14 2.25
C TYR A 103 9.74 5.20 1.31
N LEU A 104 8.64 4.88 0.61
CA LEU A 104 7.99 5.81 -0.32
C LEU A 104 7.43 7.05 0.39
N TYR A 105 6.90 6.89 1.60
CA TYR A 105 6.35 7.96 2.41
C TYR A 105 7.44 8.92 2.91
N PHE A 106 8.50 8.38 3.52
CA PHE A 106 9.51 9.20 4.19
C PHE A 106 10.60 9.76 3.26
N ALA A 107 10.82 9.16 2.08
CA ALA A 107 11.89 9.60 1.19
C ALA A 107 11.39 10.33 -0.08
N PRO A 108 10.82 9.66 -1.10
CA PRO A 108 10.44 10.34 -2.34
C PRO A 108 9.21 11.22 -2.20
N PHE A 109 8.25 10.94 -1.30
CA PHE A 109 7.11 11.83 -1.06
C PHE A 109 7.53 13.13 -0.38
N THR A 110 8.38 13.08 0.65
CA THR A 110 8.98 14.31 1.24
C THR A 110 9.79 15.11 0.22
N ARG A 111 10.53 14.44 -0.69
CA ARG A 111 11.21 15.13 -1.80
C ARG A 111 10.24 15.81 -2.76
N LEU A 112 9.09 15.19 -3.02
CA LEU A 112 8.02 15.78 -3.83
C LEU A 112 7.41 17.02 -3.15
N GLU A 113 7.15 16.95 -1.84
CA GLU A 113 6.67 18.08 -1.04
C GLU A 113 7.61 19.29 -1.14
N HIS A 114 8.90 19.06 -0.92
CA HIS A 114 9.93 20.11 -1.06
C HIS A 114 10.01 20.66 -2.48
N ALA A 115 9.96 19.80 -3.50
CA ALA A 115 9.99 20.24 -4.90
C ALA A 115 8.78 21.10 -5.26
N VAL A 116 7.58 20.76 -4.77
CA VAL A 116 6.36 21.57 -4.98
C VAL A 116 6.48 22.91 -4.27
N ALA A 117 6.96 22.93 -3.03
CA ALA A 117 7.15 24.16 -2.26
C ALA A 117 8.18 25.11 -2.92
N ALA A 118 9.25 24.57 -3.49
CA ALA A 118 10.27 25.33 -4.21
C ALA A 118 9.92 25.62 -5.68
N ALA A 119 8.75 25.18 -6.18
CA ALA A 119 8.37 25.23 -7.59
C ALA A 119 9.39 24.57 -8.54
N ASP A 120 10.13 23.56 -8.07
CA ASP A 120 11.12 22.80 -8.83
C ASP A 120 10.46 21.60 -9.52
N TRP A 121 9.84 21.86 -10.67
CA TRP A 121 9.09 20.86 -11.44
C TRP A 121 9.96 19.70 -11.97
N PRO A 122 11.21 19.92 -12.41
CA PRO A 122 12.11 18.82 -12.78
C PRO A 122 12.36 17.85 -11.62
N ARG A 123 12.69 18.34 -10.42
CA ARG A 123 12.86 17.47 -9.24
C ARG A 123 11.55 16.81 -8.83
N GLY A 124 10.42 17.52 -8.92
CA GLY A 124 9.10 16.96 -8.65
C GLY A 124 8.76 15.79 -9.59
N GLY A 125 9.05 15.92 -10.88
CA GLY A 125 8.89 14.85 -11.87
C GLY A 125 9.74 13.61 -11.56
N GLN A 126 10.99 13.79 -11.13
CA GLN A 126 11.86 12.69 -10.72
C GLN A 126 11.33 11.97 -9.47
N ALA A 127 10.85 12.72 -8.47
CA ALA A 127 10.25 12.16 -7.28
C ALA A 127 9.00 11.34 -7.63
N LEU A 128 8.12 11.84 -8.49
CA LEU A 128 6.95 11.11 -8.99
C LEU A 128 7.31 9.82 -9.72
N ALA A 129 8.38 9.82 -10.52
CA ALA A 129 8.84 8.63 -11.21
C ALA A 129 9.28 7.53 -10.23
N ARG A 130 9.98 7.90 -9.13
CA ARG A 130 10.37 6.97 -8.07
C ARG A 130 9.16 6.43 -7.30
N ILE A 131 8.21 7.31 -6.95
CA ILE A 131 6.96 6.90 -6.29
C ILE A 131 6.22 5.89 -7.17
N ARG A 132 6.06 6.19 -8.47
CA ARG A 132 5.40 5.30 -9.43
C ARG A 132 6.06 3.92 -9.48
N ALA A 133 7.39 3.86 -9.56
CA ALA A 133 8.10 2.59 -9.61
C ALA A 133 7.85 1.76 -8.33
N GLY A 134 7.98 2.38 -7.15
CA GLY A 134 7.72 1.68 -5.89
C GLY A 134 6.25 1.27 -5.72
N VAL A 135 5.29 2.11 -6.11
CA VAL A 135 3.87 1.76 -6.12
C VAL A 135 3.58 0.60 -7.08
N GLY A 136 4.23 0.56 -8.24
CA GLY A 136 4.10 -0.55 -9.18
C GLY A 136 4.62 -1.88 -8.63
N VAL A 137 5.79 -1.86 -7.98
CA VAL A 137 6.33 -3.05 -7.29
C VAL A 137 5.40 -3.48 -6.15
N ASN A 138 4.92 -2.52 -5.36
CA ASN A 138 4.01 -2.79 -4.24
C ASN A 138 2.67 -3.38 -4.71
N LEU A 139 2.13 -2.87 -5.81
CA LEU A 139 0.94 -3.42 -6.46
C LEU A 139 1.18 -4.87 -6.92
N ALA A 140 2.31 -5.15 -7.58
CA ALA A 140 2.63 -6.51 -8.01
C ALA A 140 2.71 -7.49 -6.82
N ILE A 141 3.35 -7.09 -5.71
CA ILE A 141 3.39 -7.90 -4.49
C ILE A 141 1.98 -8.11 -3.94
N GLY A 142 1.16 -7.06 -3.85
CA GLY A 142 -0.22 -7.17 -3.40
C GLY A 142 -1.05 -8.13 -4.26
N THR A 143 -0.89 -8.09 -5.58
CA THR A 143 -1.52 -9.04 -6.49
C THR A 143 -1.05 -10.47 -6.24
N VAL A 144 0.26 -10.69 -6.04
CA VAL A 144 0.80 -12.02 -5.69
C VAL A 144 0.21 -12.53 -4.39
N ILE A 145 0.08 -11.69 -3.36
CA ILE A 145 -0.57 -12.07 -2.10
C ILE A 145 -2.00 -12.56 -2.36
N VAL A 146 -2.80 -11.80 -3.10
CA VAL A 146 -4.19 -12.19 -3.42
C VAL A 146 -4.24 -13.53 -4.16
N VAL A 147 -3.35 -13.74 -5.14
CA VAL A 147 -3.25 -15.00 -5.88
C VAL A 147 -2.89 -16.16 -4.96
N VAL A 148 -1.88 -15.99 -4.11
CA VAL A 148 -1.45 -17.03 -3.14
C VAL A 148 -2.58 -17.36 -2.17
N THR A 149 -3.25 -16.37 -1.61
CA THR A 149 -4.32 -16.59 -0.62
C THR A 149 -5.58 -17.24 -1.21
N LEU A 150 -5.82 -17.08 -2.52
CA LEU A 150 -7.02 -17.62 -3.16
C LEU A 150 -6.81 -18.95 -3.89
N LEU A 151 -5.58 -19.28 -4.30
CA LEU A 151 -5.29 -20.44 -5.14
C LEU A 151 -4.39 -21.51 -4.49
N MET A 152 -3.76 -21.23 -3.33
CA MET A 152 -2.97 -22.22 -2.57
C MET A 152 -3.76 -22.75 -1.38
#